data_AF-A0A0Q5LIZ2-F1
#
_entry.id   AF-A0A0Q5LIZ2-F1
#
_cell.length_a   1.000
_cell.length_b   1.000
_cell.length_c   1.000
_cell.angle_alpha   90.00
_cell.angle_beta   90.00
_cell.angle_gamma   90.00
#
_symmetry.space_group_name_H-M   'P 1'
#
loop_
_entity.id
_entity.type
_entity.pdbx_description
1 polymer ?
#
loop_
_entity_poly.entity_id
_entity_poly.type
_entity_poly.pdbx_seq_one_letter_code
_entity_poly.pdbx_strand_id
1 'polypeptide(L)' 'MSDHMTTDRVELTGQSWLALGPAGAVGSVHRTSHGFTVRLAGRDEFSGEYPTLAVAKSALFAALGPGAEYPEFREH' A
#
# COMPACT_ATOMS: atom_id res chain seq x y z
N MET A 1 27.99 2.36 -5.58
CA MET A 1 27.16 2.36 -6.79
C MET A 1 25.71 2.27 -6.34
N SER A 2 25.02 3.40 -6.48
CA SER A 2 23.57 3.60 -6.58
C SER A 2 22.63 2.70 -5.76
N ASP A 3 22.36 3.09 -4.52
CA ASP A 3 21.01 2.98 -3.95
C ASP A 3 20.30 4.30 -4.24
N HIS A 4 19.66 4.37 -5.41
CA HIS A 4 18.80 5.48 -5.80
C HIS A 4 17.58 4.87 -6.49
N MET A 5 16.68 4.32 -5.68
CA MET A 5 15.27 4.26 -6.03
C MET A 5 14.53 5.11 -5.01
N THR A 6 14.39 6.39 -5.33
CA THR A 6 13.52 7.35 -4.67
C THR A 6 12.10 6.77 -4.65
N THR A 7 11.74 6.08 -3.57
CA THR A 7 10.34 6.11 -3.14
C THR A 7 10.20 7.40 -2.35
N ASP A 8 9.35 8.28 -2.86
CA ASP A 8 8.92 9.55 -2.27
C ASP A 8 8.91 9.50 -0.73
N ARG A 9 9.62 10.42 -0.09
CA ARG A 9 9.94 10.38 1.35
C ARG A 9 8.74 10.81 2.19
N VAL A 10 7.71 9.98 2.17
CA VAL A 10 6.82 9.85 3.31
C VAL A 10 7.68 9.27 4.44
N GLU A 11 7.63 9.84 5.66
CA GLU A 11 8.35 9.28 6.81
C GLU A 11 7.69 7.95 7.21
N LEU A 12 8.08 6.89 6.51
CA LEU A 12 7.57 5.55 6.75
C LEU A 12 8.18 5.04 8.04
N THR A 13 7.35 4.62 9.00
CA THR A 13 7.79 4.22 10.33
C THR A 13 8.39 2.79 10.35
N GLY A 14 8.80 2.27 9.19
CA GLY A 14 9.37 0.93 9.02
C GLY A 14 8.37 -0.24 9.05
N GLN A 15 7.06 0.01 9.11
CA GLN A 15 6.03 -1.04 9.03
C GLN A 15 5.25 -0.90 7.73
N SER A 16 5.27 -1.96 6.91
CA SER A 16 4.53 -2.00 5.66
C SER A 16 3.84 -3.35 5.48
N TRP A 17 2.69 -3.33 4.82
CA TRP A 17 1.91 -4.51 4.49
C TRP A 17 1.80 -4.62 2.97
N LEU A 18 2.32 -5.70 2.42
CA LEU A 18 2.19 -6.02 1.01
C LEU A 18 0.82 -6.65 0.75
N ALA A 19 0.06 -6.11 -0.19
CA ALA A 19 -1.21 -6.66 -0.63
C ALA A 19 -0.94 -7.65 -1.78
N LEU A 20 -1.13 -8.93 -1.51
CA LEU A 20 -0.96 -10.04 -2.45
C LEU A 20 -2.33 -10.45 -2.99
N GLY A 21 -2.52 -10.27 -4.29
CA GLY A 21 -3.62 -10.85 -5.04
C GLY A 21 -3.24 -12.19 -5.68
N PRO A 22 -4.18 -12.85 -6.37
CA PRO A 22 -3.96 -14.16 -7.00
C PRO A 22 -2.84 -14.15 -8.05
N ALA A 23 -2.59 -13.01 -8.69
CA ALA A 23 -1.52 -12.83 -9.67
C ALA A 23 -0.19 -12.30 -9.10
N GLY A 24 -0.13 -12.02 -7.78
CA GLY A 24 1.04 -11.43 -7.12
C GLY A 24 0.71 -10.12 -6.40
N ALA A 25 1.73 -9.31 -6.10
CA ALA A 25 1.56 -8.06 -5.38
C ALA A 25 0.71 -7.05 -6.19
N VAL A 26 -0.48 -6.73 -5.68
CA VAL A 26 -1.42 -5.75 -6.27
C VAL A 26 -1.29 -4.37 -5.63
N GLY A 27 -0.61 -4.27 -4.50
CA GLY A 27 -0.32 -3.00 -3.84
C GLY A 27 0.45 -3.18 -2.53
N SER A 28 0.63 -2.08 -1.82
CA SER A 28 1.31 -2.02 -0.52
C SER A 28 0.70 -0.92 0.33
N VAL A 29 0.58 -1.17 1.63
CA VAL A 29 0.18 -0.20 2.64
C VAL A 29 1.42 0.12 3.45
N HIS A 30 1.75 1.39 3.61
CA HIS A 30 2.90 1.80 4.40
C HIS A 30 2.43 2.62 5.59
N ARG A 31 2.99 2.36 6.76
CA ARG A 31 2.71 3.16 7.96
C ARG A 31 3.50 4.45 7.91
N THR A 32 2.83 5.57 8.12
CA THR A 32 3.42 6.92 8.23
C THR A 32 3.39 7.38 9.68
N SER A 33 4.11 8.45 9.99
CA SER A 33 4.05 9.10 11.31
C SER A 33 2.63 9.59 11.68
N HIS A 34 1.78 9.85 10.68
CA HIS A 34 0.43 10.40 10.84
C HIS A 34 -0.69 9.36 10.63
N GLY A 35 -0.38 8.18 10.06
CA GLY A 35 -1.38 7.18 9.73
C GLY A 35 -0.84 6.08 8.81
N PHE A 36 -1.56 5.83 7.71
CA PHE A 36 -1.29 4.76 6.77
C PHE A 36 -1.50 5.26 5.35
N THR A 37 -0.52 5.08 4.46
CA THR A 37 -0.66 5.40 3.04
C THR A 37 -0.77 4.13 2.22
N VAL A 38 -1.49 4.21 1.10
CA VAL A 38 -1.73 3.07 0.19
C VAL A 38 -1.09 3.36 -1.15
N ARG A 39 -0.35 2.39 -1.69
CA ARG A 39 0.25 2.41 -3.02
C ARG A 39 -0.21 1.20 -3.82
N LEU A 40 -0.83 1.42 -4.98
CA LEU A 40 -1.24 0.33 -5.87
C LEU A 40 -0.09 -0.07 -6.80
N ALA A 41 0.02 -1.35 -7.10
CA ALA A 41 0.96 -1.82 -8.10
C ALA A 41 0.53 -1.31 -9.49
N GLY A 42 1.44 -0.62 -10.19
CA GLY A 42 1.17 -0.02 -11.50
C GLY A 42 0.59 1.39 -11.47
N ARG A 43 0.37 1.98 -10.29
CA ARG A 43 0.10 3.41 -10.12
C ARG A 43 1.20 4.03 -9.27
N ASP A 44 1.84 5.07 -9.78
CA ASP A 44 2.95 5.71 -9.06
C ASP A 44 2.46 6.55 -7.87
N GLU A 45 1.17 6.87 -7.86
CA GLU A 45 0.48 7.75 -6.93
C GLU A 45 -0.06 7.01 -5.69
N PHE A 46 0.19 7.58 -4.52
CA PHE A 46 -0.41 7.13 -3.26
C PHE A 46 -1.89 7.53 -3.21
N SER A 47 -2.76 6.59 -2.87
CA SER A 47 -4.22 6.80 -2.85
C SER A 47 -4.71 7.55 -1.60
N GLY A 48 -3.85 8.30 -0.91
CA GLY A 48 -4.17 9.10 0.26
C GLY A 48 -3.69 8.52 1.59
N GLU A 49 -3.71 9.36 2.63
CA GLU A 49 -3.38 9.00 4.01
C GLU A 49 -4.66 8.64 4.78
N TYR A 50 -4.62 7.50 5.45
CA TYR A 50 -5.71 6.90 6.18
C TYR A 50 -5.36 6.82 7.67
N PRO A 51 -6.32 7.10 8.57
CA PRO A 51 -6.05 7.10 10.00
C PRO A 51 -5.82 5.70 10.57
N THR A 52 -6.35 4.66 9.93
CA THR A 52 -6.22 3.27 10.39
C THR A 52 -5.91 2.30 9.26
N LEU A 53 -5.24 1.21 9.62
CA LEU A 53 -4.90 0.13 8.69
C LEU A 53 -6.15 -0.49 8.04
N ALA A 54 -7.26 -0.64 8.78
CA ALA A 54 -8.49 -1.20 8.24
C ALA A 54 -9.08 -0.34 7.12
N VAL A 55 -9.07 0.99 7.27
CA VAL A 55 -9.54 1.91 6.23
C VAL A 55 -8.60 1.88 5.03
N ALA A 56 -7.29 1.86 5.25
CA ALA A 56 -6.30 1.73 4.19
C ALA A 56 -6.48 0.44 3.37
N LYS A 57 -6.69 -0.70 4.05
CA LYS A 57 -6.96 -2.00 3.40
C LYS A 57 -8.24 -1.98 2.57
N SER A 58 -9.33 -1.45 3.13
CA SER A 58 -10.60 -1.31 2.42
C SER A 58 -10.50 -0.37 1.23
N ALA A 59 -9.76 0.73 1.34
CA ALA A 59 -9.54 1.66 0.25
C ALA A 59 -8.70 1.03 -0.88
N LEU A 60 -7.64 0.29 -0.53
CA LEU A 60 -6.88 -0.51 -1.50
C LEU A 60 -7.81 -1.47 -2.24
N PHE A 61 -8.62 -2.23 -1.50
CA PHE A 61 -9.56 -3.18 -2.09
C PHE A 61 -10.59 -2.51 -3.01
N ALA A 62 -11.19 -1.41 -2.57
CA ALA A 62 -12.12 -0.63 -3.38
C ALA A 62 -11.48 -0.10 -4.67
N ALA A 63 -10.19 0.25 -4.62
CA ALA A 63 -9.46 0.75 -5.77
C ALA A 63 -9.03 -0.35 -6.77
N LEU A 64 -9.02 -1.63 -6.36
CA LEU A 64 -8.82 -2.75 -7.29
C LEU A 64 -10.00 -2.92 -8.26
N GLY A 65 -11.18 -2.42 -7.90
CA GLY A 65 -12.37 -2.41 -8.74
C GLY A 65 -13.29 -3.63 -8.53
N PRO A 66 -14.48 -3.60 -9.15
CA PRO A 66 -15.50 -4.63 -8.98
C PRO A 66 -15.03 -5.96 -9.57
N GLY A 67 -15.10 -7.04 -8.77
CA GLY A 67 -14.66 -8.38 -9.16
C GLY A 67 -13.22 -8.71 -8.75
N ALA A 68 -12.50 -7.77 -8.14
CA ALA A 68 -11.24 -8.07 -7.48
C ALA A 68 -11.49 -8.95 -6.25
N GLU A 69 -10.64 -9.96 -6.06
CA GLU A 69 -10.62 -10.73 -4.83
C GLU A 69 -9.95 -9.94 -3.70
N TYR A 70 -10.36 -10.20 -2.47
CA TYR A 70 -9.79 -9.51 -1.32
C TYR A 70 -8.32 -9.93 -1.16
N PRO A 71 -7.35 -9.00 -1.26
CA PRO A 71 -5.95 -9.36 -1.23
C PRO A 71 -5.52 -9.77 0.17
N GLU A 72 -4.54 -10.68 0.25
CA GLU A 72 -3.86 -11.00 1.49
C GLU A 72 -2.85 -9.91 1.83
N PHE A 73 -2.98 -9.33 3.02
CA PHE A 73 -2.05 -8.33 3.51
C PHE A 73 -0.99 -8.99 4.38
N ARG A 74 0.26 -9.06 3.88
CA ARG A 74 1.40 -9.60 4.63
C ARG A 74 2.29 -8.48 5.13
N GLU A 75 2.55 -8.47 6.43
CA GLU A 75 3.53 -7.57 7.04
C GLU A 75 4.94 -7.97 6.62
N HIS A 76 5.79 -7.00 6.28
CA HIS A 76 7.16 -7.17 5.82
C HIS A 76 8.10 -6.18 6.48
#